data_AF-A0A1G3QPN0-F1
#
_entry.id   AF-A0A1G3QPN0-F1
#
_cell.length_a   1.000
_cell.length_b   1.000
_cell.length_c   1.000
_cell.angle_alpha   90.00
_cell.angle_beta   90.00
_cell.angle_gamma   90.00
#
_symmetry.space_group_name_H-M   'P 1'
#
loop_
_entity.id
_entity.type
_entity.pdbx_description
1 polymer ?
#
loop_
_entity_poly.entity_id
_entity_poly.type
_entity_poly.pdbx_seq_one_letter_code
_entity_poly.pdbx_strand_id
1 'polypeptide(L)'
;MRRKRASIKNVLIFIIIVGTIPVSYFYSRKIYSFYMRSYYEKIRGQSIGQLVRKGREMYDNKQYALLSEYLKTLVIVYPDNKELKILEGLTYIKLGRGDIGSDIILSATNGEKLPEPVLEETIRTLYDLKQYKDIIMTMKKNNAAGSPGLLYYYGTSLLNTGNYKAAIPVLQQALQKGRAGYETYLNIGIAYSKINEPRAALPFLERARAMNNNRDTAGALADTYWRLGRYKDAEKILSKMKK
;
A
#
# COMPACT_ATOMS: atom_id res chain seq x y z
N MET A 1 12.31 10.51 71.82
CA MET A 1 11.36 10.18 70.73
C MET A 1 10.86 11.45 70.06
N ARG A 2 11.09 11.67 68.74
CA ARG A 2 10.17 12.42 67.86
C ARG A 2 10.64 12.41 66.39
N ARG A 3 9.99 11.49 65.64
CA ARG A 3 9.61 11.43 64.21
C ARG A 3 10.53 12.05 63.14
N LYS A 4 11.19 11.18 62.38
CA LYS A 4 11.69 11.42 61.01
C LYS A 4 10.54 11.95 60.14
N ARG A 5 10.61 13.21 59.71
CA ARG A 5 9.77 13.74 58.62
C ARG A 5 10.19 13.04 57.34
N ALA A 6 9.33 12.16 56.81
CA ALA A 6 9.49 11.68 55.44
C ALA A 6 9.43 12.89 54.50
N SER A 7 10.44 13.03 53.62
CA SER A 7 10.44 14.05 52.58
C SER A 7 9.18 13.90 51.71
N ILE A 8 8.47 15.00 51.48
CA ILE A 8 7.23 15.03 50.68
C ILE A 8 7.43 14.36 49.30
N LYS A 9 8.65 14.43 48.73
CA LYS A 9 9.05 13.72 47.52
C LYS A 9 8.89 12.20 47.62
N ASN A 10 9.23 11.60 48.76
CA ASN A 10 9.22 10.15 48.92
C ASN A 10 7.80 9.62 49.18
N VAL A 11 6.94 10.41 49.82
CA VAL A 11 5.51 10.09 49.99
C VAL A 11 4.75 10.21 48.67
N LEU A 12 5.08 11.21 47.83
CA LEU A 12 4.51 11.34 46.47
C LEU A 12 4.95 10.19 45.55
N ILE A 13 6.23 9.83 45.57
CA ILE A 13 6.75 8.69 44.77
C ILE A 13 6.08 7.38 45.21
N PHE A 14 5.86 7.18 46.52
CA PHE A 14 5.20 5.97 47.03
C PHE A 14 3.70 5.91 46.69
N ILE A 15 3.00 7.04 46.74
CA ILE A 15 1.58 7.12 46.32
C ILE A 15 1.43 6.91 44.81
N ILE A 16 2.37 7.39 43.99
CA ILE A 16 2.44 7.08 42.54
C ILE A 16 2.65 5.58 42.33
N ILE A 17 3.54 4.93 43.08
CA ILE A 17 3.84 3.50 42.89
C ILE A 17 2.69 2.59 43.36
N VAL A 18 2.02 2.90 44.48
CA VAL A 18 0.98 2.02 45.05
C VAL A 18 -0.40 2.24 44.39
N GLY A 19 -0.70 3.46 43.94
CA GLY A 19 -1.93 3.75 43.19
C GLY A 19 -1.89 3.31 41.71
N THR A 20 -0.70 3.17 41.13
CA THR A 20 -0.55 2.78 39.72
C THR A 20 -0.74 1.28 39.50
N ILE A 21 -0.36 0.40 40.42
CA ILE A 21 -0.28 -1.04 40.11
C ILE A 21 -1.67 -1.69 39.83
N PRO A 22 -2.73 -1.47 40.64
CA PRO A 22 -4.04 -2.09 40.39
C PRO A 22 -4.83 -1.42 39.24
N VAL A 23 -4.65 -0.10 39.05
CA VAL A 23 -5.33 0.68 38.01
C VAL A 23 -4.63 0.55 36.65
N SER A 24 -3.30 0.37 36.65
CA SER A 24 -2.47 0.07 35.46
C SER A 24 -2.78 -1.30 34.86
N TYR A 25 -3.33 -2.25 35.62
CA TYR A 25 -3.67 -3.57 35.08
C TYR A 25 -4.90 -3.52 34.15
N PHE A 26 -5.86 -2.60 34.38
CA PHE A 26 -7.10 -2.52 33.60
C PHE A 26 -7.22 -1.27 32.68
N TYR A 27 -6.41 -0.21 32.85
CA TYR A 27 -6.49 1.05 32.08
C TYR A 27 -5.19 1.47 31.35
N SER A 28 -4.25 0.53 31.16
CA SER A 28 -2.82 0.78 30.90
C SER A 28 -2.48 1.70 29.71
N ARG A 29 -3.19 1.60 28.58
CA ARG A 29 -2.80 2.30 27.34
C ARG A 29 -3.02 3.80 27.40
N LYS A 30 -4.22 4.27 27.80
CA LYS A 30 -4.54 5.70 27.88
C LYS A 30 -3.68 6.43 28.90
N ILE A 31 -3.47 5.80 30.05
CA ILE A 31 -2.65 6.34 31.14
C ILE A 31 -1.18 6.44 30.67
N TYR A 32 -0.65 5.38 30.07
CA TYR A 32 0.70 5.39 29.51
C TYR A 32 0.86 6.48 28.43
N SER A 33 -0.08 6.60 27.49
CA SER A 33 -0.05 7.65 26.47
C SER A 33 -0.08 9.05 27.10
N PHE A 34 -0.91 9.28 28.13
CA PHE A 34 -0.96 10.57 28.83
C PHE A 34 0.36 10.94 29.51
N TYR A 35 0.96 9.99 30.25
CA TYR A 35 2.25 10.21 30.91
C TYR A 35 3.37 10.46 29.90
N MET A 36 3.43 9.65 28.85
CA MET A 36 4.48 9.79 27.83
C MET A 36 4.32 11.05 26.99
N ARG A 37 3.08 11.48 26.66
CA ARG A 37 2.83 12.80 26.05
C ARG A 37 3.36 13.92 26.93
N SER A 38 3.01 13.88 28.22
CA SER A 38 3.49 14.86 29.20
C SER A 38 5.02 14.86 29.31
N TYR A 39 5.67 13.69 29.23
CA TYR A 39 7.12 13.58 29.21
C TYR A 39 7.74 14.23 27.96
N TYR A 40 7.24 13.93 26.76
CA TYR A 40 7.76 14.51 25.53
C TYR A 40 7.55 16.04 25.47
N GLU A 41 6.37 16.50 25.85
CA GLU A 41 6.02 17.93 25.76
C GLU A 41 6.66 18.76 26.87
N LYS A 42 6.53 18.33 28.14
CA LYS A 42 6.92 19.15 29.30
C LYS A 42 8.36 18.93 29.77
N ILE A 43 8.89 17.72 29.59
CA ILE A 43 10.25 17.38 30.09
C ILE A 43 11.27 17.47 28.95
N ARG A 44 10.96 16.93 27.77
CA ARG A 44 11.85 17.00 26.59
C ARG A 44 11.67 18.28 25.77
N GLY A 45 10.58 19.01 25.96
CA GLY A 45 10.27 20.22 25.19
C GLY A 45 10.03 19.95 23.70
N GLN A 46 9.70 18.72 23.32
CA GLN A 46 9.52 18.32 21.93
C GLN A 46 8.04 18.30 21.56
N SER A 47 7.68 19.04 20.51
CA SER A 47 6.32 18.99 19.97
C SER A 47 6.13 17.74 19.11
N ILE A 48 4.87 17.30 18.97
CA ILE A 48 4.53 16.21 18.05
C ILE A 48 5.02 16.47 16.62
N GLY A 49 4.96 17.72 16.15
CA GLY A 49 5.47 18.11 14.84
C GLY A 49 6.98 17.90 14.70
N GLN A 50 7.76 18.17 15.75
CA GLN A 50 9.21 17.89 15.75
C GLN A 50 9.50 16.39 15.75
N LEU A 51 8.73 15.60 16.49
CA LEU A 51 8.86 14.13 16.52
C LEU A 51 8.55 13.51 15.16
N VAL A 52 7.47 13.96 14.51
CA VAL A 52 7.09 13.54 13.15
C VAL A 52 8.17 13.94 12.14
N ARG A 53 8.66 15.18 12.20
CA ARG A 53 9.72 15.65 11.30
C ARG A 53 10.98 14.81 11.43
N LYS A 54 11.40 14.50 12.66
CA LYS A 54 12.53 13.58 12.90
C LYS A 54 12.27 12.19 12.31
N GLY A 55 11.07 11.65 12.49
CA GLY A 55 10.69 10.37 11.88
C GLY A 55 10.78 10.38 10.35
N ARG A 56 10.35 11.48 9.73
CA ARG A 56 10.47 11.70 8.28
C ARG A 56 11.94 11.79 7.84
N GLU A 57 12.77 12.56 8.54
CA GLU A 57 14.21 12.64 8.25
C GLU A 57 14.88 11.26 8.33
N MET A 58 14.55 10.44 9.33
CA MET A 58 15.05 9.06 9.42
C MET A 58 14.57 8.20 8.24
N TYR A 59 13.31 8.37 7.81
CA TYR A 59 12.76 7.67 6.65
C TYR A 59 13.51 8.04 5.36
N ASP A 60 13.70 9.35 5.13
CA ASP A 60 14.38 9.89 3.94
C ASP A 60 15.85 9.45 3.90
N ASN A 61 16.50 9.37 5.08
CA ASN A 61 17.85 8.83 5.23
C ASN A 61 17.92 7.29 5.17
N LYS A 62 16.82 6.60 4.85
CA LYS A 62 16.71 5.14 4.73
C LYS A 62 17.04 4.38 6.02
N GLN A 63 16.92 5.02 7.18
CA GLN A 63 17.20 4.45 8.49
C GLN A 63 16.01 3.63 9.02
N TYR A 64 15.46 2.72 8.22
CA TYR A 64 14.16 2.09 8.49
C TYR A 64 14.14 1.25 9.78
N ALA A 65 15.22 0.53 10.09
CA ALA A 65 15.29 -0.25 11.33
C ALA A 65 15.27 0.64 12.58
N LEU A 66 16.05 1.72 12.58
CA LEU A 66 16.06 2.71 13.67
C LEU A 66 14.73 3.45 13.74
N LEU A 67 14.13 3.77 12.60
CA LEU A 67 12.83 4.42 12.54
C LEU A 67 11.73 3.53 13.12
N SER A 68 11.75 2.24 12.84
CA SER A 68 10.81 1.27 13.42
C SER A 68 10.87 1.28 14.95
N GLU A 69 12.08 1.24 15.52
CA GLU A 69 12.25 1.33 16.98
C GLU A 69 11.79 2.69 17.53
N TYR A 70 12.06 3.78 16.81
CA TYR A 70 11.61 5.12 17.19
C TYR A 70 10.07 5.25 17.19
N LEU A 71 9.39 4.68 16.19
CA LEU A 71 7.94 4.76 16.04
C LEU A 71 7.18 3.86 17.01
N LYS A 72 7.77 2.75 17.47
CA LYS A 72 7.16 1.76 18.37
C LYS A 72 6.48 2.39 19.59
N THR A 73 7.12 3.39 20.20
CA THR A 73 6.53 4.15 21.31
C THR A 73 5.60 5.25 20.81
N LEU A 74 6.00 6.00 19.78
CA LEU A 74 5.27 7.18 19.34
C LEU A 74 3.84 6.89 18.87
N VAL A 75 3.62 5.78 18.16
CA VAL A 75 2.27 5.41 17.70
C VAL A 75 1.36 5.03 18.88
N ILE A 76 1.91 4.47 19.96
CA ILE A 76 1.16 4.18 21.19
C ILE A 76 0.83 5.48 21.94
N VAL A 77 1.76 6.43 21.95
CA VAL A 77 1.60 7.72 22.65
C VAL A 77 0.64 8.64 21.90
N TYR A 78 0.69 8.63 20.57
CA TYR A 78 -0.13 9.46 19.67
C TYR A 78 -0.96 8.58 18.71
N PRO A 79 -1.89 7.76 19.22
CA PRO A 79 -2.65 6.80 18.41
C PRO A 79 -3.55 7.47 17.36
N ASP A 80 -3.91 8.74 17.54
CA ASP A 80 -4.74 9.49 16.61
C ASP A 80 -3.91 10.23 15.54
N ASN A 81 -2.57 10.24 15.68
CA ASN A 81 -1.69 10.87 14.71
C ASN A 81 -1.53 9.97 13.48
N LYS A 82 -2.25 10.33 12.41
CA LYS A 82 -2.25 9.60 11.14
C LYS A 82 -0.88 9.57 10.48
N GLU A 83 -0.11 10.65 10.58
CA GLU A 83 1.19 10.77 9.93
C GLU A 83 2.21 9.80 10.53
N LEU A 84 2.21 9.62 11.85
CA LEU A 84 3.03 8.60 12.50
C LEU A 84 2.64 7.18 12.07
N LYS A 85 1.35 6.89 11.94
CA LYS A 85 0.88 5.59 11.44
C LYS A 85 1.27 5.36 9.98
N ILE A 86 1.14 6.39 9.12
CA ILE A 86 1.59 6.31 7.73
C ILE A 86 3.10 6.06 7.67
N LEU A 87 3.91 6.79 8.46
CA LEU A 87 5.34 6.56 8.56
C LEU A 87 5.66 5.14 9.05
N GLU A 88 4.92 4.63 10.04
CA GLU A 88 5.07 3.25 10.53
C GLU A 88 4.80 2.24 9.42
N GLY A 89 3.66 2.36 8.74
CA GLY A 89 3.31 1.45 7.66
C GLY A 89 4.30 1.49 6.49
N LEU A 90 4.74 2.69 6.08
CA LEU A 90 5.79 2.84 5.06
C LEU A 90 7.11 2.21 5.52
N THR A 91 7.47 2.35 6.79
CA THR A 91 8.67 1.74 7.36
C THR A 91 8.61 0.21 7.29
N TYR A 92 7.47 -0.39 7.63
CA TYR A 92 7.27 -1.84 7.49
C TYR A 92 7.35 -2.30 6.03
N ILE A 93 6.80 -1.55 5.07
CA ILE A 93 6.95 -1.83 3.64
C ILE A 93 8.45 -1.88 3.26
N LYS A 94 9.22 -0.87 3.67
CA LYS A 94 10.67 -0.81 3.37
C LYS A 94 11.49 -1.89 4.07
N LEU A 95 10.99 -2.45 5.17
CA LEU A 95 11.56 -3.60 5.88
C LEU A 95 11.10 -4.96 5.29
N GLY A 96 10.38 -4.96 4.17
CA GLY A 96 9.91 -6.19 3.51
C GLY A 96 8.63 -6.79 4.12
N ARG A 97 8.01 -6.09 5.07
CA ARG A 97 6.74 -6.47 5.71
C ARG A 97 5.58 -5.69 5.10
N GLY A 98 5.44 -5.84 3.78
CA GLY A 98 4.45 -5.11 2.99
C GLY A 98 3.00 -5.43 3.36
N ASP A 99 2.76 -6.65 3.85
CA ASP A 99 1.49 -7.13 4.39
C ASP A 99 1.02 -6.27 5.58
N ILE A 100 1.88 -6.14 6.59
CA ILE A 100 1.60 -5.33 7.78
C ILE A 100 1.57 -3.85 7.42
N GLY A 101 2.55 -3.39 6.65
CA GLY A 101 2.71 -1.98 6.34
C GLY A 101 1.51 -1.40 5.57
N SER A 102 0.99 -2.15 4.61
CA SER A 102 -0.20 -1.73 3.84
C SER A 102 -1.45 -1.70 4.71
N ASP A 103 -1.65 -2.68 5.60
CA ASP A 103 -2.78 -2.71 6.53
C ASP A 103 -2.76 -1.53 7.52
N ILE A 104 -1.59 -1.18 8.04
CA ILE A 104 -1.42 0.00 8.91
C ILE A 104 -1.80 1.28 8.15
N ILE A 105 -1.34 1.46 6.91
CA ILE A 105 -1.66 2.65 6.12
C ILE A 105 -3.17 2.72 5.83
N LEU A 106 -3.77 1.61 5.39
CA LEU A 106 -5.19 1.57 5.05
C LEU A 106 -6.10 1.78 6.27
N SER A 107 -5.71 1.27 7.43
CA SER A 107 -6.45 1.49 8.69
C SER A 107 -6.25 2.90 9.25
N ALA A 108 -5.11 3.55 9.00
CA ALA A 108 -4.83 4.90 9.48
C ALA A 108 -5.70 5.99 8.82
N THR A 109 -6.13 5.77 7.58
CA THR A 109 -6.85 6.78 6.80
C THR A 109 -8.36 6.78 7.03
N ASN A 110 -8.94 5.70 7.57
CA ASN A 110 -10.38 5.56 7.78
C ASN A 110 -11.23 5.97 6.55
N GLY A 111 -10.70 5.79 5.33
CA GLY A 111 -11.39 6.17 4.09
C GLY A 111 -11.11 7.58 3.57
N GLU A 112 -10.24 8.36 4.21
CA GLU A 112 -9.70 9.59 3.65
C GLU A 112 -8.76 9.33 2.47
N LYS A 113 -8.58 10.35 1.64
CA LYS A 113 -7.67 10.28 0.49
C LYS A 113 -6.22 10.23 0.94
N LEU A 114 -5.46 9.30 0.37
CA LEU A 114 -4.03 9.20 0.60
C LEU A 114 -3.28 10.24 -0.24
N PRO A 115 -2.20 10.83 0.30
CA PRO A 115 -1.23 11.55 -0.53
C PRO A 115 -0.72 10.63 -1.64
N GLU A 116 -0.60 11.15 -2.85
CA GLU A 116 -0.30 10.34 -4.04
C GLU A 116 0.97 9.47 -3.90
N PRO A 117 2.10 9.94 -3.33
CA PRO A 117 3.28 9.09 -3.14
C PRO A 117 3.03 7.90 -2.20
N VAL A 118 2.23 8.11 -1.15
CA VAL A 118 1.87 7.05 -0.19
C VAL A 118 0.92 6.06 -0.85
N LEU A 119 -0.05 6.57 -1.63
CA LEU A 119 -0.97 5.74 -2.40
C LEU A 119 -0.21 4.86 -3.40
N GLU A 120 0.74 5.44 -4.15
CA GLU A 120 1.52 4.69 -5.14
C GLU A 120 2.35 3.57 -4.51
N GLU A 121 3.06 3.84 -3.42
CA GLU A 121 3.83 2.83 -2.70
C GLU A 121 2.92 1.71 -2.15
N THR A 122 1.77 2.08 -1.59
CA THR A 122 0.81 1.13 -1.01
C THR A 122 0.19 0.26 -2.10
N ILE A 123 -0.31 0.85 -3.19
CA ILE A 123 -0.93 0.11 -4.30
C ILE A 123 0.08 -0.83 -4.97
N ARG A 124 1.33 -0.38 -5.17
CA ARG A 124 2.39 -1.24 -5.71
C ARG A 124 2.65 -2.44 -4.81
N THR A 125 2.75 -2.21 -3.50
CA THR A 125 2.95 -3.28 -2.51
C THR A 125 1.79 -4.28 -2.51
N LEU A 126 0.55 -3.79 -2.49
CA LEU A 126 -0.65 -4.64 -2.58
C LEU A 126 -0.68 -5.45 -3.89
N TYR A 127 -0.19 -4.86 -4.99
CA TYR A 127 -0.15 -5.52 -6.29
C TYR A 127 0.86 -6.67 -6.29
N ASP A 128 2.05 -6.46 -5.71
CA ASP A 128 3.06 -7.49 -5.53
C ASP A 128 2.55 -8.63 -4.63
N LEU A 129 1.72 -8.30 -3.63
CA LEU A 129 1.01 -9.26 -2.76
C LEU A 129 -0.24 -9.87 -3.40
N LYS A 130 -0.60 -9.49 -4.63
CA LYS A 130 -1.81 -9.93 -5.36
C LYS A 130 -3.12 -9.64 -4.63
N GLN A 131 -3.14 -8.62 -3.76
CA GLN A 131 -4.32 -8.16 -3.03
C GLN A 131 -5.19 -7.25 -3.91
N TYR A 132 -5.67 -7.80 -5.02
CA TYR A 132 -6.40 -7.04 -6.06
C TYR A 132 -7.69 -6.40 -5.56
N LYS A 133 -8.39 -7.05 -4.62
CA LYS A 133 -9.63 -6.51 -4.04
C LYS A 133 -9.36 -5.23 -3.23
N ASP A 134 -8.28 -5.20 -2.47
CA ASP A 134 -7.90 -4.03 -1.66
C ASP A 134 -7.45 -2.86 -2.54
N ILE A 135 -6.75 -3.15 -3.65
CA ILE A 135 -6.43 -2.15 -4.68
C ILE A 135 -7.70 -1.54 -5.24
N ILE A 136 -8.66 -2.36 -5.67
CA ILE A 136 -9.92 -1.87 -6.26
C ILE A 136 -10.70 -1.01 -5.25
N MET A 137 -10.79 -1.45 -4.00
CA MET A 137 -11.47 -0.70 -2.94
C MET A 137 -10.76 0.63 -2.66
N THR A 138 -9.44 0.62 -2.56
CA THR A 138 -8.63 1.81 -2.26
C THR A 138 -8.69 2.82 -3.40
N MET A 139 -8.58 2.37 -4.65
CA MET A 139 -8.63 3.23 -5.85
C MET A 139 -10.00 3.86 -6.08
N LYS A 140 -11.09 3.14 -5.76
CA LYS A 140 -12.45 3.70 -5.79
C LYS A 140 -12.61 4.86 -4.80
N LYS A 141 -12.05 4.73 -3.59
CA LYS A 141 -12.10 5.80 -2.55
C LYS A 141 -11.23 7.01 -2.91
N ASN A 142 -10.13 6.80 -3.63
CA ASN A 142 -9.17 7.83 -4.01
C ASN A 142 -9.45 8.48 -5.39
N ASN A 143 -10.66 8.30 -5.93
CA ASN A 143 -11.12 8.87 -7.21
C ASN A 143 -10.29 8.50 -8.44
N ALA A 144 -9.85 7.24 -8.59
CA ALA A 144 -9.30 6.53 -9.78
C ALA A 144 -8.31 7.24 -10.75
N ALA A 145 -8.42 8.55 -11.00
CA ALA A 145 -7.39 9.41 -11.54
C ALA A 145 -6.13 9.34 -10.68
N GLY A 146 -5.03 9.00 -11.32
CA GLY A 146 -3.71 9.00 -10.72
C GLY A 146 -2.62 8.91 -11.78
N SER A 147 -1.39 8.72 -11.31
CA SER A 147 -0.24 8.39 -12.13
C SER A 147 -0.53 7.21 -13.10
N PRO A 148 0.21 7.09 -14.21
CA PRO A 148 0.05 5.96 -15.15
C PRO A 148 0.24 4.60 -14.47
N GLY A 149 1.10 4.54 -13.44
CA GLY A 149 1.34 3.35 -12.64
C GLY A 149 0.11 2.95 -11.81
N LEU A 150 -0.49 3.90 -11.10
CA LEU A 150 -1.72 3.67 -10.33
C LEU A 150 -2.88 3.16 -11.21
N LEU A 151 -3.07 3.78 -12.38
CA LEU A 151 -4.08 3.35 -13.35
C LEU A 151 -3.80 1.93 -13.86
N TYR A 152 -2.54 1.62 -14.16
CA TYR A 152 -2.14 0.29 -14.60
C TYR A 152 -2.42 -0.78 -13.52
N TYR A 153 -2.03 -0.54 -12.27
CA TYR A 153 -2.29 -1.48 -11.17
C TYR A 153 -3.78 -1.63 -10.91
N TYR A 154 -4.55 -0.54 -10.98
CA TYR A 154 -6.01 -0.59 -10.81
C TYR A 154 -6.68 -1.39 -11.92
N GLY A 155 -6.39 -1.06 -13.19
CA GLY A 155 -6.94 -1.75 -14.35
C GLY A 155 -6.57 -3.23 -14.38
N THR A 156 -5.33 -3.57 -14.04
CA THR A 156 -4.89 -4.97 -13.97
C THR A 156 -5.53 -5.71 -12.81
N SER A 157 -5.79 -5.05 -11.68
CA SER A 157 -6.56 -5.63 -10.56
C SER A 157 -8.01 -5.90 -10.94
N LEU A 158 -8.65 -5.01 -11.70
CA LEU A 158 -9.98 -5.22 -12.26
C LEU A 158 -9.99 -6.45 -13.19
N LEU A 159 -8.99 -6.59 -14.04
CA LEU A 159 -8.84 -7.75 -14.92
C LEU A 159 -8.71 -9.05 -14.12
N ASN A 160 -7.82 -9.09 -13.12
CA ASN A 160 -7.60 -10.29 -12.30
C ASN A 160 -8.80 -10.67 -11.42
N THR A 161 -9.69 -9.73 -11.13
CA THR A 161 -10.93 -9.99 -10.39
C THR A 161 -12.13 -10.28 -11.30
N GLY A 162 -11.92 -10.40 -12.62
CA GLY A 162 -12.97 -10.70 -13.59
C GLY A 162 -13.81 -9.50 -14.04
N ASN A 163 -13.48 -8.29 -13.58
CA ASN A 163 -14.16 -7.05 -13.95
C ASN A 163 -13.66 -6.51 -15.30
N TYR A 164 -13.67 -7.35 -16.34
CA TYR A 164 -13.01 -7.09 -17.62
C TYR A 164 -13.52 -5.82 -18.32
N LYS A 165 -14.84 -5.59 -18.35
CA LYS A 165 -15.45 -4.39 -18.94
C LYS A 165 -14.95 -3.10 -18.28
N ALA A 166 -14.80 -3.10 -16.97
CA ALA A 166 -14.29 -1.96 -16.22
C ALA A 166 -12.77 -1.79 -16.35
N ALA A 167 -12.03 -2.89 -16.56
CA ALA A 167 -10.57 -2.84 -16.73
C ALA A 167 -10.15 -2.08 -17.99
N ILE A 168 -10.87 -2.26 -19.10
CA ILE A 168 -10.55 -1.67 -20.41
C ILE A 168 -10.34 -0.14 -20.36
N PRO A 169 -11.33 0.68 -19.94
CA PRO A 169 -11.17 2.13 -19.96
C PRO A 169 -10.05 2.60 -19.02
N VAL A 170 -9.84 1.93 -17.88
CA VAL A 170 -8.78 2.26 -16.92
C VAL A 170 -7.39 1.97 -17.50
N LEU A 171 -7.21 0.80 -18.12
CA LEU A 171 -5.95 0.43 -18.76
C LEU A 171 -5.65 1.29 -20.00
N GLN A 172 -6.68 1.65 -20.77
CA GLN A 172 -6.53 2.60 -21.87
C GLN A 172 -6.10 3.98 -21.38
N GLN A 173 -6.63 4.45 -20.25
CA GLN A 173 -6.17 5.69 -19.62
C GLN A 173 -4.70 5.58 -19.16
N ALA A 174 -4.29 4.45 -18.58
CA ALA A 174 -2.89 4.20 -18.22
C ALA A 174 -1.97 4.28 -19.44
N LEU A 175 -2.39 3.65 -20.55
CA LEU A 175 -1.69 3.69 -21.83
C LEU A 175 -1.55 5.12 -22.37
N GLN A 176 -2.65 5.89 -22.40
CA GLN A 176 -2.66 7.28 -22.86
C GLN A 176 -1.75 8.19 -22.03
N LYS A 177 -1.63 7.94 -20.73
CA LYS A 177 -0.72 8.69 -19.84
C LYS A 177 0.74 8.20 -19.88
N GLY A 178 1.08 7.27 -20.76
CA GLY A 178 2.47 6.87 -21.00
C GLY A 178 2.89 5.50 -20.46
N ARG A 179 2.00 4.73 -19.82
CA ARG A 179 2.29 3.33 -19.48
C ARG A 179 2.14 2.43 -20.71
N ALA A 180 2.97 2.65 -21.72
CA ALA A 180 2.90 1.99 -23.04
C ALA A 180 3.79 0.73 -23.15
N GLY A 181 3.92 -0.04 -22.06
CA GLY A 181 4.63 -1.33 -22.05
C GLY A 181 3.80 -2.46 -22.67
N TYR A 182 4.45 -3.56 -23.04
CA TYR A 182 3.77 -4.71 -23.65
C TYR A 182 2.69 -5.29 -22.73
N GLU A 183 2.87 -5.21 -21.41
CA GLU A 183 1.92 -5.68 -20.39
C GLU A 183 0.61 -4.91 -20.45
N THR A 184 0.65 -3.59 -20.68
CA THR A 184 -0.57 -2.78 -20.78
C THR A 184 -1.37 -3.17 -22.02
N TYR A 185 -0.71 -3.31 -23.17
CA TYR A 185 -1.33 -3.77 -24.41
C TYR A 185 -1.90 -5.20 -24.25
N LEU A 186 -1.13 -6.10 -23.64
CA LEU A 186 -1.54 -7.47 -23.34
C LEU A 186 -2.80 -7.49 -22.47
N ASN A 187 -2.81 -6.73 -21.37
CA ASN A 187 -3.95 -6.68 -20.45
C ASN A 187 -5.21 -6.10 -21.10
N ILE A 188 -5.09 -5.06 -21.93
CA ILE A 188 -6.24 -4.52 -22.70
C ILE A 188 -6.77 -5.60 -23.66
N GLY A 189 -5.87 -6.25 -24.40
CA GLY A 189 -6.24 -7.32 -25.34
C GLY A 189 -6.92 -8.51 -24.65
N ILE A 190 -6.39 -8.97 -23.51
CA ILE A 190 -6.99 -10.03 -22.71
C ILE A 190 -8.39 -9.59 -22.22
N ALA A 191 -8.54 -8.35 -21.74
CA ALA A 191 -9.83 -7.86 -21.27
C ALA A 191 -10.89 -7.86 -22.39
N TYR A 192 -10.55 -7.39 -23.60
CA TYR A 192 -11.43 -7.48 -24.77
C TYR A 192 -11.78 -8.92 -25.15
N SER A 193 -10.78 -9.82 -25.17
CA SER A 193 -11.02 -11.25 -25.47
C SER A 193 -11.99 -11.89 -24.45
N LYS A 194 -11.84 -11.56 -23.16
CA LYS A 194 -12.68 -12.08 -22.07
C LYS A 194 -14.12 -11.57 -22.11
N ILE A 195 -14.40 -10.44 -22.75
CA ILE A 195 -15.76 -9.95 -23.00
C ILE A 195 -16.31 -10.40 -24.37
N ASN A 196 -15.66 -11.38 -25.00
CA ASN A 196 -16.03 -11.93 -26.30
C ASN A 196 -15.96 -10.91 -27.46
N GLU A 197 -15.01 -9.97 -27.38
CA GLU A 197 -14.71 -9.00 -28.44
C GLU A 197 -13.32 -9.25 -29.05
N PRO A 198 -13.07 -10.42 -29.67
CA PRO A 198 -11.74 -10.78 -30.17
C PRO A 198 -11.26 -9.88 -31.30
N ARG A 199 -12.17 -9.24 -32.06
CA ARG A 199 -11.82 -8.25 -33.09
C ARG A 199 -11.18 -7.00 -32.47
N ALA A 200 -11.71 -6.53 -31.34
CA ALA A 200 -11.16 -5.39 -30.61
C ALA A 200 -9.87 -5.76 -29.87
N ALA A 201 -9.75 -7.01 -29.39
CA ALA A 201 -8.54 -7.50 -28.73
C ALA A 201 -7.32 -7.55 -29.65
N LEU A 202 -7.53 -7.94 -30.91
CA LEU A 202 -6.48 -8.28 -31.87
C LEU A 202 -5.37 -7.21 -31.99
N PRO A 203 -5.66 -5.93 -32.30
CA PRO A 203 -4.60 -4.93 -32.48
C PRO A 203 -3.75 -4.71 -31.23
N PHE A 204 -4.35 -4.82 -30.03
CA PHE A 204 -3.61 -4.71 -28.78
C PHE A 204 -2.68 -5.91 -28.56
N LEU A 205 -3.13 -7.12 -28.87
CA LEU A 205 -2.32 -8.33 -28.70
C LEU A 205 -1.21 -8.45 -29.75
N GLU A 206 -1.46 -8.03 -30.99
CA GLU A 206 -0.42 -7.93 -32.03
C GLU A 206 0.66 -6.93 -31.60
N ARG A 207 0.26 -5.76 -31.07
CA ARG A 207 1.20 -4.76 -30.55
C ARG A 207 2.01 -5.30 -29.37
N ALA A 208 1.35 -5.94 -28.39
CA ALA A 208 2.03 -6.54 -27.24
C ALA A 208 3.07 -7.58 -27.68
N ARG A 209 2.70 -8.46 -28.62
CA ARG A 209 3.54 -9.54 -29.15
C ARG A 209 4.72 -9.03 -29.98
N ALA A 210 4.56 -7.91 -30.67
CA ALA A 210 5.63 -7.24 -31.42
C ALA A 210 6.67 -6.60 -30.48
N MET A 211 6.21 -6.08 -29.33
CA MET A 211 7.09 -5.50 -28.31
C MET A 211 7.82 -6.55 -27.48
N ASN A 212 7.13 -7.63 -27.11
CA ASN A 212 7.71 -8.74 -26.38
C ASN A 212 7.20 -10.07 -26.91
N ASN A 213 8.11 -10.87 -27.45
CA ASN A 213 7.83 -12.23 -27.87
C ASN A 213 7.99 -13.20 -26.70
N ASN A 214 6.93 -13.40 -25.93
CA ASN A 214 6.92 -14.36 -24.83
C ASN A 214 5.70 -15.29 -24.89
N ARG A 215 5.64 -16.26 -23.97
CA ARG A 215 4.55 -17.24 -23.94
C ARG A 215 3.17 -16.60 -23.72
N ASP A 216 3.08 -15.57 -22.89
CA ASP A 216 1.80 -14.93 -22.55
C ASP A 216 1.21 -14.18 -23.74
N THR A 217 2.01 -13.35 -24.41
CA THR A 217 1.60 -12.61 -25.61
C THR A 217 1.28 -13.56 -26.77
N ALA A 218 2.07 -14.62 -26.94
CA ALA A 218 1.82 -15.62 -27.97
C ALA A 218 0.54 -16.42 -27.71
N GLY A 219 0.32 -16.86 -26.46
CA GLY A 219 -0.88 -17.59 -26.07
C GLY A 219 -2.15 -16.75 -26.24
N ALA A 220 -2.14 -15.50 -25.76
CA ALA A 220 -3.28 -14.60 -25.88
C ALA A 220 -3.61 -14.28 -27.35
N LEU A 221 -2.59 -14.03 -28.19
CA LEU A 221 -2.78 -13.75 -29.61
C LEU A 221 -3.28 -15.00 -30.38
N ALA A 222 -2.72 -16.17 -30.08
CA ALA A 222 -3.18 -17.43 -30.69
C ALA A 222 -4.64 -17.74 -30.33
N ASP A 223 -5.04 -17.60 -29.06
CA ASP A 223 -6.45 -17.74 -28.62
C ASP A 223 -7.37 -16.77 -29.36
N THR A 224 -6.92 -15.52 -29.52
CA THR A 224 -7.68 -14.50 -30.25
C THR A 224 -7.85 -14.84 -31.72
N TYR A 225 -6.81 -15.35 -32.40
CA TYR A 225 -6.94 -15.84 -33.76
C TYR A 225 -7.87 -17.04 -33.88
N TRP A 226 -7.81 -17.99 -32.94
CA TRP A 226 -8.76 -19.11 -32.87
C TRP A 226 -10.21 -18.62 -32.78
N ARG A 227 -10.51 -17.68 -31.87
CA ARG A 227 -11.85 -17.09 -31.72
C ARG A 227 -12.33 -16.32 -32.96
N LEU A 228 -11.42 -15.85 -33.79
CA LEU A 228 -11.71 -15.19 -35.07
C LEU A 228 -11.82 -16.17 -36.25
N GLY A 229 -11.65 -17.48 -36.04
CA GLY A 229 -11.62 -18.48 -37.10
C GLY A 229 -10.32 -18.48 -37.93
N ARG A 230 -9.29 -17.73 -37.50
CA ARG A 230 -7.99 -17.60 -38.17
C ARG A 230 -7.03 -18.71 -37.72
N TYR A 231 -7.44 -19.96 -37.91
CA TYR A 231 -6.73 -21.14 -37.36
C TYR A 231 -5.29 -21.27 -37.85
N LYS A 232 -5.03 -20.97 -39.13
CA LYS A 232 -3.67 -21.01 -39.71
C LYS A 232 -2.72 -20.02 -39.02
N ASP A 233 -3.21 -18.83 -38.69
CA ASP A 233 -2.40 -17.81 -38.01
C ASP A 233 -2.11 -18.22 -36.57
N ALA A 234 -3.09 -18.82 -35.88
CA ALA A 234 -2.88 -19.34 -34.53
C ALA A 234 -1.85 -20.49 -34.52
N GLU A 235 -1.94 -21.44 -35.44
CA GLU A 235 -0.98 -22.55 -35.57
C GLU A 235 0.44 -22.05 -35.83
N LYS A 236 0.59 -21.04 -36.70
CA LYS A 236 1.88 -20.40 -36.98
C LYS A 236 2.50 -19.77 -35.72
N ILE A 237 1.69 -19.22 -34.81
CA ILE A 237 2.19 -18.71 -33.54
C ILE A 237 2.60 -19.86 -32.62
N LEU A 238 1.72 -20.85 -32.43
CA LEU A 238 1.94 -21.95 -31.48
C LEU A 238 3.12 -22.85 -31.88
N SER A 239 3.33 -23.09 -33.17
CA SER A 239 4.49 -23.87 -33.67
C SER A 239 5.82 -23.21 -33.33
N LYS A 240 5.89 -21.88 -33.31
CA LYS A 240 7.10 -21.13 -32.91
C LYS A 240 7.35 -21.13 -31.41
N MET A 241 6.35 -21.45 -30.58
CA MET A 241 6.50 -21.52 -29.12
C MET A 241 7.09 -22.87 -28.63
N LYS A 242 7.00 -23.92 -29.46
CA LYS A 242 7.44 -25.28 -29.12
C LYS A 242 8.94 -25.53 -29.40
N LYS A 243 9.60 -24.59 -30.07
CA LYS A 243 11.05 -24.58 -30.31
C LYS A 243 11.72 -23.72 -29.26
#